data_AF-A0A350C7P6-F1
#
_entry.id   AF-A0A350C7P6-F1
#
_cell.length_a   1.000
_cell.length_b   1.000
_cell.length_c   1.000
_cell.angle_alpha   90.00
_cell.angle_beta   90.00
_cell.angle_gamma   90.00
#
_symmetry.space_group_name_H-M   'P 1'
#
loop_
_entity.id
_entity.type
_entity.pdbx_description
1 polymer ?
#
loop_
_entity_poly.entity_id
_entity_poly.type
_entity_poly.pdbx_seq_one_letter_code
_entity_poly.pdbx_strand_id
1 'polypeptide(L)' 'RVDEKYIGQRYNITDTHGKILTSAIYDEVINIKQLPSGLYYISIVGGGMISIDKFIIVR' A
#
# COMPACT_ATOMS: atom_id res chain seq x y z
N ARG A 1 -17.73 8.24 -5.74
CA ARG A 1 -18.69 7.20 -5.29
C ARG A 1 -17.87 6.22 -4.49
N VAL A 2 -18.08 6.16 -3.17
CA VAL A 2 -17.39 5.22 -2.28
C VAL A 2 -17.86 3.82 -2.63
N ASP A 3 -16.94 2.86 -2.75
CA ASP A 3 -17.28 1.46 -3.00
C ASP A 3 -17.13 0.71 -1.68
N GLU A 4 -18.28 0.46 -1.05
CA GLU A 4 -18.41 -0.07 0.31
C GLU A 4 -17.66 -1.39 0.50
N LYS A 5 -17.40 -2.15 -0.57
CA LYS A 5 -16.66 -3.42 -0.53
C LYS A 5 -15.19 -3.26 -0.10
N TYR A 6 -14.65 -2.03 -0.13
CA TYR A 6 -13.28 -1.74 0.27
C TYR A 6 -13.17 -1.15 1.68
N ILE A 7 -14.29 -0.81 2.33
CA ILE A 7 -14.28 -0.28 3.70
C ILE A 7 -13.62 -1.31 4.64
N GLY A 8 -12.67 -0.85 5.44
CA GLY A 8 -11.91 -1.69 6.38
C GLY A 8 -10.71 -2.41 5.78
N GLN A 9 -10.45 -2.30 4.47
CA GLN A 9 -9.21 -2.81 3.89
C GLN A 9 -8.00 -1.98 4.34
N ARG A 10 -6.89 -2.66 4.61
CA ARG A 10 -5.61 -2.06 4.99
C ARG A 10 -4.62 -2.18 3.84
N TYR A 11 -3.98 -1.07 3.54
CA TYR A 11 -2.95 -0.93 2.53
C TYR A 11 -1.61 -0.81 3.23
N ASN A 12 -0.60 -1.58 2.82
CA ASN A 12 0.77 -1.47 3.35
C ASN A 12 1.74 -1.31 2.20
N ILE A 13 2.68 -0.38 2.34
CA ILE A 13 3.85 -0.28 1.46
C ILE A 13 5.05 -0.88 2.17
N THR A 14 5.73 -1.82 1.52
CA THR A 14 6.95 -2.47 2.04
C THR A 14 8.13 -2.24 1.11
N ASP A 15 9.34 -2.20 1.68
CA ASP A 15 10.57 -2.25 0.90
C ASP A 15 10.87 -3.67 0.37
N THR A 16 11.98 -3.83 -0.35
CA THR A 16 12.44 -5.11 -0.89
C THR A 16 12.89 -6.12 0.17
N HIS A 17 13.04 -5.69 1.42
CA HIS A 17 13.36 -6.56 2.56
C HIS A 17 12.09 -6.96 3.35
N GLY A 18 10.91 -6.55 2.88
CA GLY A 18 9.63 -6.82 3.53
C GLY A 18 9.32 -5.92 4.72
N LYS A 19 10.12 -4.87 4.96
CA LYS A 19 9.85 -3.91 6.04
C LYS A 19 8.68 -3.03 5.64
N ILE A 20 7.64 -2.97 6.47
CA ILE A 20 6.53 -2.02 6.31
C ILE A 20 7.05 -0.61 6.56
N LEU A 21 6.92 0.25 5.55
CA LEU A 21 7.33 1.65 5.61
C LEU A 21 6.17 2.56 6.00
N THR A 22 4.96 2.21 5.55
CA THR A 22 3.75 2.96 5.83
C THR A 22 2.52 2.09 5.60
N SER A 23 1.44 2.43 6.28
CA SER A 23 0.14 1.77 6.18
C SER A 23 -0.96 2.82 6.17
N ALA A 24 -2.08 2.49 5.53
CA ALA A 24 -3.30 3.27 5.55
C ALA A 24 -4.52 2.36 5.53
N ILE A 25 -5.65 2.87 6.00
CA ILE A 25 -6.94 2.22 5.78
C ILE A 25 -7.62 2.79 4.52
N TYR A 26 -8.68 2.13 4.07
CA TYR A 26 -9.50 2.63 2.97
C TYR A 26 -9.90 4.10 3.17
N ASP A 27 -9.87 4.86 2.08
CA ASP A 27 -10.13 6.31 2.00
C ASP A 27 -9.03 7.23 2.58
N GLU A 28 -7.93 6.66 3.10
CA GLU A 28 -6.75 7.44 3.50
C GLU A 28 -5.71 7.58 2.36
N VAL A 29 -5.00 8.71 2.36
CA VAL A 29 -3.92 8.98 1.40
C VAL A 29 -2.58 8.53 1.99
N ILE A 30 -1.87 7.64 1.29
CA ILE A 30 -0.48 7.30 1.61
C ILE A 30 0.49 8.26 0.91
N ASN A 31 1.28 9.00 1.69
CA ASN A 31 2.30 9.89 1.15
C ASN A 31 3.63 9.15 0.90
N ILE A 32 3.98 8.94 -0.37
CA ILE A 32 5.23 8.29 -0.80
C ILE A 32 6.34 9.28 -1.22
N LYS A 33 6.12 10.60 -1.10
CA LYS A 33 7.07 11.63 -1.57
C LYS A 33 8.41 11.60 -0.83
N GLN A 34 8.46 11.04 0.38
CA GLN A 34 9.67 10.90 1.18
C GLN A 34 10.44 9.60 0.91
N LEU A 35 9.84 8.62 0.22
CA LEU A 35 10.50 7.35 -0.09
C LEU A 35 11.52 7.57 -1.21
N PRO A 36 12.77 7.07 -1.11
CA PRO A 36 13.77 7.25 -2.17
C PRO A 36 13.37 6.56 -3.49
N SER A 37 14.12 6.80 -4.55
CA SER A 37 13.97 6.00 -5.79
C SER A 37 14.27 4.53 -5.49
N GLY A 38 13.42 3.63 -5.97
CA GLY A 38 13.55 2.20 -5.64
C GLY A 38 12.30 1.38 -5.96
N LEU A 39 12.44 0.06 -5.80
CA LEU A 39 11.34 -0.91 -5.92
C LEU A 39 10.62 -1.05 -4.58
N TYR A 40 9.29 -1.02 -4.63
CA TYR A 40 8.41 -1.15 -3.49
C TYR A 40 7.28 -2.13 -3.79
N TYR A 41 6.67 -2.67 -2.74
CA TYR A 41 5.51 -3.52 -2.83
C TYR A 41 4.34 -2.85 -2.12
N ILE A 42 3.14 -3.00 -2.67
CA ILE A 42 1.89 -2.63 -2.01
C ILE A 42 1.08 -3.90 -1.75
N SER A 43 0.62 -4.06 -0.51
CA SER A 43 -0.32 -5.12 -0.15
C SER A 43 -1.65 -4.52 0.30
N ILE A 44 -2.74 -5.13 -0.16
CA ILE A 44 -4.11 -4.80 0.25
C ILE A 44 -4.65 -6.02 1.00
N VAL A 45 -4.97 -5.84 2.27
CA VAL A 45 -5.43 -6.90 3.17
C VAL A 45 -6.83 -6.56 3.66
N GLY A 46 -7.79 -7.45 3.39
CA GLY A 46 -9.15 -7.33 3.92
C GLY A 46 -10.12 -8.33 3.28
N GLY A 47 -11.25 -8.58 3.95
CA GLY A 47 -12.27 -9.50 3.46
C GLY A 47 -11.79 -10.94 3.23
N GLY A 48 -10.73 -11.38 3.93
CA GLY A 48 -10.11 -12.70 3.75
C GLY A 48 -9.20 -12.82 2.52
N MET A 49 -8.97 -11.73 1.78
CA MET A 49 -8.09 -11.70 0.62
C MET A 49 -6.84 -10.87 0.89
N ILE A 50 -5.73 -11.27 0.26
CA ILE A 50 -4.48 -10.50 0.20
C ILE A 50 -4.14 -10.33 -1.27
N SER A 51 -4.09 -9.08 -1.73
CA SER A 51 -3.57 -8.73 -3.05
C SER A 51 -2.21 -8.05 -2.89
N ILE A 52 -1.24 -8.39 -3.72
CA ILE A 52 0.11 -7.82 -3.68
C ILE A 52 0.48 -7.37 -5.08
N ASP A 53 0.99 -6.15 -5.19
CA ASP A 53 1.57 -5.61 -6.42
C ASP A 53 2.90 -4.92 -6.11
N LYS A 54 3.65 -4.54 -7.15
CA LYS A 54 4.92 -3.85 -7.06
C LYS A 54 4.94 -2.60 -7.91
N PHE A 55 5.64 -1.58 -7.44
CA PHE A 55 5.83 -0.33 -8.17
C PHE A 55 7.23 0.22 -7.95
N ILE A 56 7.69 1.05 -8.88
CA ILE A 56 9.00 1.71 -8.82
C ILE A 56 8.76 3.20 -8.62
N ILE A 57 9.46 3.80 -7.66
CA ILE A 57 9.58 5.24 -7.54
C ILE A 57 10.85 5.66 -8.30
N VAL A 58 10.70 6.62 -9.22
CA VAL A 58 11.82 7.25 -9.94
C VAL A 58 11.72 8.76 -9.70
N ARG A 59 12.85 9.39 -9.40
CA ARG A 59 13.02 10.84 -9.25
C ARG A 59 14.24 11.29 -10.02
#